data_AF-A0A3L7SX75-F1
#
_entry.id   AF-A0A3L7SX75-F1
#
_cell.length_a   1.000
_cell.length_b   1.000
_cell.length_c   1.000
_cell.angle_alpha   90.00
_cell.angle_beta   90.00
_cell.angle_gamma   90.00
#
_symmetry.space_group_name_H-M   'P 1'
#
loop_
_entity.id
_entity.type
_entity.pdbx_description
1 polymer ?
#
loop_
_entity_poly.entity_id
_entity_poly.type
_entity_poly.pdbx_seq_one_letter_code
_entity_poly.pdbx_strand_id
1 'polypeptide(L)'
;MNSSKPLDNKALGELFASHLKQQINLFEQGLGSPSASETAIPHGTLSDVGIDPIPAWKDSVFPTLTNAKAGTANISAPPGWQSLLFSLPALFGIPLASGHFPQAVRNPIELSNFIREETGWSTLLPLPELEGWSKGNLQKQLISVGICRLAGRHDQASTLLNTIKDQLSGDTVQNELGANYWAMGDHAKALQAWDKLGAEPFAFFNRGLAHLRLGQEKIAFEQLQKASELIPSSSGWHHLAVLYQSS
;
A
#
# COMPACT_ATOMS: atom_id res chain seq x y z
N MET A 1 -16.06 -1.03 -41.06
CA MET A 1 -16.83 -1.74 -40.01
C MET A 1 -16.02 -2.96 -39.59
N ASN A 2 -15.37 -2.93 -38.43
CA ASN A 2 -14.74 -4.10 -37.81
C ASN A 2 -15.20 -4.13 -36.36
N SER A 3 -16.13 -5.04 -36.03
CA SER A 3 -16.64 -5.24 -34.69
C SER A 3 -15.76 -6.27 -33.97
N SER A 4 -14.93 -5.81 -33.04
CA SER A 4 -14.28 -6.66 -32.05
C SER A 4 -15.34 -7.12 -31.04
N LYS A 5 -15.69 -8.41 -31.07
CA LYS A 5 -16.53 -9.02 -30.02
C LYS A 5 -15.75 -9.01 -28.68
N PRO A 6 -16.41 -8.69 -27.55
CA PRO A 6 -15.79 -8.79 -26.24
C PRO A 6 -15.55 -10.27 -25.89
N LEU A 7 -14.33 -10.60 -25.44
CA LEU A 7 -13.99 -11.91 -24.90
C LEU A 7 -14.77 -12.12 -23.60
N ASP A 8 -15.54 -13.20 -23.54
CA ASP A 8 -16.38 -13.57 -22.40
C ASP A 8 -15.49 -13.89 -21.19
N ASN A 9 -15.75 -13.25 -20.06
CA ASN A 9 -14.91 -13.31 -18.85
C ASN A 9 -14.88 -14.72 -18.22
N LYS A 10 -15.84 -15.59 -18.57
CA LYS A 10 -15.79 -17.02 -18.26
C LYS A 10 -14.63 -17.75 -18.94
N ALA A 11 -14.26 -17.36 -20.15
CA ALA A 11 -13.22 -18.04 -20.94
C ALA A 11 -11.82 -17.87 -20.32
N LEU A 12 -11.54 -16.75 -19.67
CA LEU A 12 -10.25 -16.50 -19.03
C LEU A 12 -10.08 -17.33 -17.74
N GLY A 13 -11.15 -17.44 -16.94
CA GLY A 13 -11.14 -18.29 -15.74
C GLY A 13 -10.95 -19.77 -16.07
N GLU A 14 -11.57 -20.24 -17.15
CA GLU A 14 -11.41 -21.62 -17.63
C GLU A 14 -10.02 -21.89 -18.22
N LEU A 15 -9.44 -20.91 -18.91
CA LEU A 15 -8.06 -20.99 -19.40
C LEU A 15 -7.03 -21.04 -18.25
N PHE A 16 -7.21 -20.24 -17.21
CA PHE A 16 -6.33 -20.29 -16.03
C PHE A 16 -6.47 -21.62 -15.27
N ALA A 17 -7.70 -22.09 -15.06
CA ALA A 17 -7.96 -23.35 -14.37
C ALA A 17 -7.42 -24.57 -15.14
N SER A 18 -7.52 -24.56 -16.48
CA SER A 18 -6.97 -25.61 -17.33
C SER A 18 -5.44 -25.60 -17.33
N HIS A 19 -4.81 -24.42 -17.35
CA HIS A 19 -3.36 -24.29 -17.27
C HIS A 19 -2.80 -24.81 -15.94
N LEU A 20 -3.42 -24.46 -14.81
CA LEU A 20 -3.01 -24.93 -13.48
C LEU A 20 -3.18 -26.45 -13.34
N LYS A 21 -4.29 -27.02 -13.85
CA LYS A 21 -4.48 -28.48 -13.89
C LYS A 21 -3.42 -29.18 -14.73
N GLN A 22 -3.04 -28.59 -15.86
CA GLN A 22 -2.00 -29.15 -16.72
C GLN A 22 -0.63 -29.14 -16.03
N GLN A 23 -0.28 -28.06 -15.32
CA GLN A 23 0.96 -27.98 -14.55
C GLN A 23 1.00 -29.00 -13.40
N ILE A 24 -0.10 -29.19 -12.68
CA ILE A 24 -0.19 -30.19 -11.60
C ILE A 24 0.00 -31.61 -12.16
N ASN A 25 -0.65 -31.94 -13.27
CA ASN A 25 -0.56 -33.27 -13.90
C ASN A 25 0.85 -33.56 -14.45
N LEU A 26 1.54 -32.54 -14.98
CA LEU A 26 2.96 -32.67 -15.40
C LEU A 26 3.90 -32.91 -14.21
N PHE A 27 3.59 -32.33 -13.05
CA PHE A 27 4.34 -32.53 -11.81
C PHE A 27 4.13 -33.94 -11.24
N GLU A 28 2.89 -34.43 -11.24
CA GLU A 28 2.53 -35.78 -10.78
C GLU A 28 3.12 -36.89 -11.66
N GLN A 29 3.33 -36.63 -12.96
CA GLN A 29 3.98 -37.57 -13.89
C GLN A 29 5.52 -37.55 -13.82
N GLY A 30 6.10 -36.77 -12.90
CA GLY A 30 7.56 -36.66 -12.76
C GLY A 30 8.26 -35.95 -13.94
N LEU A 31 7.50 -35.39 -14.88
CA LEU A 31 7.98 -34.69 -16.08
C LEU A 31 8.10 -33.17 -15.88
N GLY A 32 7.97 -32.70 -14.64
CA GLY A 32 8.15 -31.30 -14.23
C GLY A 32 9.49 -30.98 -13.55
N SER A 33 10.45 -31.93 -13.53
CA SER A 33 11.81 -31.65 -13.02
C SER A 33 12.72 -31.20 -14.15
N PRO A 34 13.47 -30.09 -14.01
CA PRO A 34 14.46 -29.71 -15.01
C PRO A 34 15.54 -30.81 -15.08
N SER A 35 15.99 -31.13 -16.29
CA SER A 35 17.09 -32.05 -16.51
C SER A 35 18.31 -31.60 -15.70
N ALA A 36 18.86 -32.52 -14.92
CA ALA A 36 20.04 -32.32 -14.08
C ALA A 36 21.31 -32.12 -14.94
N SER A 37 21.45 -30.97 -15.60
CA SER A 37 22.72 -30.47 -16.15
C SER A 37 22.64 -28.98 -16.48
N GLU A 38 22.10 -28.18 -15.58
CA GLU A 38 22.33 -26.75 -15.48
C GLU A 38 21.92 -26.38 -14.06
N THR A 39 22.80 -25.72 -13.33
CA THR A 39 22.58 -25.31 -11.95
C THR A 39 21.30 -24.48 -11.86
N ALA A 40 20.18 -25.14 -11.53
CA ALA A 40 18.91 -24.51 -11.26
C ALA A 40 19.08 -23.65 -10.01
N ILE A 41 19.19 -22.34 -10.21
CA ILE A 41 19.00 -21.35 -9.16
C ILE A 41 17.58 -21.58 -8.63
N PRO A 42 17.35 -21.75 -7.31
CA PRO A 42 16.00 -21.91 -6.80
C PRO A 42 15.24 -20.63 -7.15
N HIS A 43 14.24 -20.72 -8.03
CA HIS A 43 13.35 -19.59 -8.26
C HIS A 43 12.64 -19.31 -6.94
N GLY A 44 12.78 -18.07 -6.48
CA GLY A 44 12.44 -17.65 -5.13
C GLY A 44 10.99 -17.92 -4.78
N THR A 45 10.78 -17.99 -3.47
CA THR A 45 9.48 -17.99 -2.81
C THR A 45 8.56 -16.92 -3.44
N LEU A 46 7.24 -17.09 -3.33
CA LEU A 46 6.21 -16.13 -3.76
C LEU A 46 6.42 -14.66 -3.29
N SER A 47 7.42 -14.40 -2.45
CA SER A 47 8.00 -13.10 -2.09
C SER A 47 8.62 -12.31 -3.24
N ASP A 48 8.99 -12.95 -4.35
CA ASP A 48 9.75 -12.34 -5.45
C ASP A 48 8.87 -11.72 -6.55
N VAL A 49 7.54 -11.73 -6.38
CA VAL A 49 6.64 -10.99 -7.26
C VAL A 49 6.83 -9.49 -7.02
N GLY A 50 7.51 -8.82 -7.96
CA GLY A 50 7.68 -7.37 -7.95
C GLY A 50 6.34 -6.64 -7.90
N ILE A 51 6.32 -5.49 -7.22
CA ILE A 51 5.11 -4.65 -7.10
C ILE A 51 4.78 -4.05 -8.47
N ASP A 52 3.57 -4.29 -8.98
CA ASP A 52 3.10 -3.65 -10.22
C ASP A 52 2.94 -2.13 -10.00
N PRO A 53 3.65 -1.30 -10.78
CA PRO A 53 3.71 0.15 -10.57
C PRO A 53 2.41 0.90 -10.76
N ILE A 54 1.56 0.43 -11.69
CA ILE A 54 0.33 1.11 -12.05
C ILE A 54 -0.73 1.02 -10.93
N PRO A 55 -1.10 -0.17 -10.44
CA PRO A 55 -2.03 -0.28 -9.32
C PRO A 55 -1.44 0.29 -8.02
N ALA A 56 -0.13 0.13 -7.78
CA ALA A 56 0.53 0.76 -6.64
C ALA A 56 0.41 2.28 -6.68
N TRP A 57 0.62 2.90 -7.85
CA TRP A 57 0.45 4.34 -8.00
C TRP A 57 -1.00 4.77 -7.78
N LYS A 58 -1.96 4.06 -8.39
CA LYS A 58 -3.40 4.34 -8.22
C LYS A 58 -3.81 4.35 -6.74
N ASP A 59 -3.40 3.35 -5.98
CA ASP A 59 -3.72 3.28 -4.55
C ASP A 59 -2.91 4.29 -3.72
N SER A 60 -1.72 4.70 -4.18
CA SER A 60 -0.89 5.73 -3.52
C SER A 60 -1.50 7.12 -3.52
N VAL A 61 -2.29 7.45 -4.54
CA VAL A 61 -2.97 8.75 -4.67
C VAL A 61 -4.40 8.70 -4.13
N PHE A 62 -4.93 7.52 -3.81
CA PHE A 62 -6.30 7.34 -3.32
C PHE A 62 -6.62 8.27 -2.14
N PRO A 63 -5.82 8.34 -1.06
CA PRO A 63 -6.14 9.17 0.11
C PRO A 63 -6.14 10.67 -0.21
N THR A 64 -5.27 11.09 -1.14
CA THR A 64 -5.19 12.48 -1.60
C THR A 64 -6.43 12.87 -2.41
N LEU A 65 -6.94 11.96 -3.23
CA LEU A 65 -8.07 12.22 -4.13
C LEU A 65 -9.42 12.12 -3.41
N THR A 66 -9.58 11.23 -2.44
CA THR A 66 -10.83 11.11 -1.66
C THR A 66 -11.06 12.32 -0.74
N ASN A 67 -9.99 12.99 -0.31
CA ASN A 67 -10.06 14.14 0.59
C ASN A 67 -10.22 15.48 -0.17
N ALA A 68 -10.02 15.50 -1.49
CA ALA A 68 -10.13 16.70 -2.28
C ALA A 68 -11.59 16.97 -2.67
N LYS A 69 -12.12 18.13 -2.28
CA LYS A 69 -13.42 18.65 -2.80
C LYS A 69 -13.39 18.96 -4.31
N ALA A 70 -12.22 18.87 -4.94
CA ALA A 70 -12.00 19.15 -6.35
C ALA A 70 -11.68 17.85 -7.10
N GLY A 71 -12.26 17.70 -8.29
CA GLY A 71 -12.35 16.46 -9.05
C GLY A 71 -11.04 15.68 -9.24
N THR A 72 -11.20 14.40 -9.60
CA THR A 72 -10.13 13.42 -9.80
C THR A 72 -9.19 13.86 -10.93
N ALA A 73 -8.19 14.67 -10.61
CA ALA A 73 -7.07 14.93 -11.49
C ALA A 73 -6.31 13.62 -11.69
N ASN A 74 -6.05 13.25 -12.95
CA ASN A 74 -5.19 12.11 -13.26
C ASN A 74 -3.73 12.52 -13.00
N ILE A 75 -3.26 12.33 -11.78
CA ILE A 75 -1.89 12.66 -11.37
C ILE A 75 -0.98 11.52 -11.85
N SER A 76 0.03 11.84 -12.67
CA SER A 76 1.04 10.86 -13.10
C SER A 76 2.11 10.65 -12.03
N ALA A 77 2.66 9.43 -11.95
CA ALA A 77 3.75 9.09 -11.04
C ALA A 77 5.02 9.95 -11.28
N PRO A 78 5.83 10.23 -10.25
CA PRO A 78 7.10 10.91 -10.41
C PRO A 78 8.14 10.06 -11.16
N PRO A 79 9.11 10.68 -11.85
CA PRO A 79 10.28 9.97 -12.37
C PRO A 79 11.00 9.23 -11.24
N GLY A 80 11.30 7.95 -11.44
CA GLY A 80 11.93 7.11 -10.42
C GLY A 80 10.96 6.33 -9.51
N TRP A 81 9.63 6.47 -9.67
CA TRP A 81 8.64 5.66 -8.94
C TRP A 81 8.93 4.15 -9.04
N GLN A 82 9.18 3.67 -10.25
CA GLN A 82 9.56 2.28 -10.51
C GLN A 82 10.76 1.82 -9.68
N SER A 83 11.80 2.66 -9.62
CA SER A 83 13.05 2.34 -8.93
C SER A 83 12.84 2.23 -7.42
N LEU A 84 11.98 3.09 -6.86
CA LEU A 84 11.58 2.98 -5.47
C LEU A 84 10.87 1.65 -5.22
N LEU A 85 9.89 1.27 -6.07
CA LEU A 85 9.15 0.03 -5.92
C LEU A 85 10.04 -1.22 -5.95
N PHE A 86 11.02 -1.25 -6.86
CA PHE A 86 11.99 -2.35 -6.93
C PHE A 86 12.88 -2.44 -5.70
N SER A 87 13.10 -1.33 -5.00
CA SER A 87 13.98 -1.28 -3.81
C SER A 87 13.21 -1.45 -2.50
N LEU A 88 11.88 -1.44 -2.54
CA LEU A 88 11.08 -1.58 -1.32
C LEU A 88 11.28 -2.96 -0.71
N PRO A 89 11.46 -3.08 0.61
CA PRO A 89 11.29 -4.34 1.31
C PRO A 89 9.80 -4.67 1.48
N ALA A 90 9.48 -5.89 1.91
CA ALA A 90 8.14 -6.18 2.40
C ALA A 90 7.86 -5.25 3.59
N LEU A 91 6.73 -4.54 3.56
CA LEU A 91 6.32 -3.66 4.63
C LEU A 91 5.18 -4.31 5.41
N PHE A 92 5.09 -4.02 6.70
CA PHE A 92 3.98 -4.44 7.54
C PHE A 92 3.31 -3.21 8.14
N GLY A 93 1.99 -3.27 8.27
CA GLY A 93 1.22 -2.21 8.89
C GLY A 93 1.35 -0.86 8.20
N ILE A 94 1.05 -0.78 6.91
CA ILE A 94 1.08 0.50 6.19
C ILE A 94 -0.23 1.27 6.49
N PRO A 95 -0.18 2.53 6.97
CA PRO A 95 -1.34 3.37 7.17
C PRO A 95 -1.86 3.91 5.85
N LEU A 96 -3.17 4.08 5.79
CA LEU A 96 -3.90 4.72 4.71
C LEU A 96 -3.63 6.23 4.74
N ALA A 97 -2.61 6.63 3.99
CA ALA A 97 -2.12 8.01 3.88
C ALA A 97 -1.51 8.22 2.48
N SER A 98 -1.32 9.47 2.07
CA SER A 98 -0.82 9.79 0.73
C SER A 98 0.53 9.11 0.49
N GLY A 99 0.77 8.64 -0.75
CA GLY A 99 2.02 7.98 -1.17
C GLY A 99 2.18 6.53 -0.73
N HIS A 100 1.37 6.03 0.21
CA HIS A 100 1.33 4.64 0.61
C HIS A 100 0.34 3.82 -0.20
N PHE A 101 0.59 2.52 -0.33
CA PHE A 101 -0.29 1.64 -1.10
C PHE A 101 -0.29 0.22 -0.49
N PRO A 102 -1.40 -0.51 -0.59
CA PRO A 102 -1.61 -1.78 0.10
C PRO A 102 -0.72 -2.91 -0.42
N GLN A 103 -0.32 -2.87 -1.69
CA GLN A 103 0.54 -3.90 -2.33
C GLN A 103 1.95 -3.95 -1.75
N ALA A 104 2.39 -2.93 -1.00
CA ALA A 104 3.66 -2.99 -0.29
C ALA A 104 3.62 -3.94 0.93
N VAL A 105 2.42 -4.30 1.40
CA VAL A 105 2.22 -5.39 2.37
C VAL A 105 2.38 -6.72 1.66
N ARG A 106 3.55 -7.33 1.82
CA ARG A 106 3.91 -8.62 1.22
C ARG A 106 4.00 -9.67 2.32
N ASN A 107 3.41 -10.84 2.06
CA ASN A 107 3.34 -11.99 2.96
C ASN A 107 2.37 -11.86 4.16
N PRO A 108 1.07 -12.13 3.97
CA PRO A 108 0.07 -12.06 5.05
C PRO A 108 0.29 -13.10 6.17
N ILE A 109 1.05 -14.18 5.92
CA ILE A 109 1.37 -15.20 6.94
C ILE A 109 2.25 -14.60 8.06
N GLU A 110 3.00 -13.54 7.75
CA GLU A 110 3.83 -12.79 8.70
C GLU A 110 3.09 -11.61 9.35
N LEU A 111 1.77 -11.46 9.15
CA LEU A 111 0.99 -10.48 9.93
C LEU A 111 0.99 -10.81 11.44
N SER A 112 1.23 -12.06 11.83
CA SER A 112 1.51 -12.40 13.22
C SER A 112 2.80 -11.73 13.75
N ASN A 113 3.77 -11.44 12.88
CA ASN A 113 4.99 -10.71 13.22
C ASN A 113 4.77 -9.20 13.27
N PHE A 114 3.71 -8.65 12.66
CA PHE A 114 3.39 -7.22 12.73
C PHE A 114 3.24 -6.72 14.18
N ILE A 115 2.70 -7.55 15.08
CA ILE A 115 2.59 -7.24 16.51
C ILE A 115 3.96 -7.34 17.21
N ARG A 116 4.93 -8.08 16.65
CA ARG A 116 6.18 -8.46 17.31
C ARG A 116 7.41 -7.70 16.83
N GLU A 117 7.46 -7.30 15.57
CA GLU A 117 8.63 -6.67 14.95
C GLU A 117 8.53 -5.15 14.90
N GLU A 118 9.67 -4.46 14.91
CA GLU A 118 9.73 -3.05 14.58
C GLU A 118 9.53 -2.86 13.07
N THR A 119 8.68 -1.91 12.69
CA THR A 119 8.38 -1.63 11.28
C THR A 119 9.66 -1.25 10.54
N GLY A 120 9.97 -1.93 9.42
CA GLY A 120 11.21 -1.81 8.64
C GLY A 120 11.42 -0.50 7.87
N TRP A 121 10.95 0.64 8.37
CA TRP A 121 11.00 1.93 7.65
C TRP A 121 12.19 2.81 8.05
N SER A 122 13.26 2.19 8.56
CA SER A 122 14.53 2.86 8.84
C SER A 122 15.50 2.83 7.64
N THR A 123 15.23 2.00 6.63
CA THR A 123 16.09 1.87 5.44
C THR A 123 15.91 3.06 4.50
N LEU A 124 17.04 3.70 4.15
CA LEU A 124 17.06 4.80 3.19
C LEU A 124 16.99 4.27 1.75
N LEU A 125 15.83 4.43 1.11
CA LEU A 125 15.60 3.99 -0.27
C LEU A 125 15.96 5.07 -1.31
N PRO A 126 16.07 4.72 -2.60
CA PRO A 126 16.15 5.68 -3.69
C PRO A 126 14.93 6.58 -3.71
N LEU A 127 15.15 7.90 -3.75
CA LEU A 127 14.06 8.88 -3.79
C LEU A 127 13.76 9.26 -5.24
N PRO A 128 12.48 9.21 -5.69
CA PRO A 128 12.05 9.77 -6.96
C PRO A 128 12.38 11.27 -7.10
N GLU A 129 12.32 11.78 -8.33
CA GLU A 129 12.52 13.22 -8.59
C GLU A 129 11.26 14.01 -8.18
N LEU A 130 11.18 14.42 -6.91
CA LEU A 130 9.97 15.03 -6.36
C LEU A 130 9.90 16.55 -6.49
N GLU A 131 11.03 17.26 -6.42
CA GLU A 131 11.03 18.73 -6.37
C GLU A 131 10.46 19.35 -7.65
N GLY A 132 11.03 18.99 -8.80
CA GLY A 132 10.53 19.45 -10.11
C GLY A 132 9.14 18.92 -10.42
N TRP A 133 8.86 17.67 -10.05
CA TRP A 133 7.58 17.00 -10.32
C TRP A 133 6.39 17.62 -9.55
N SER A 134 6.61 18.02 -8.30
CA SER A 134 5.56 18.55 -7.40
C SER A 134 5.41 20.07 -7.41
N LYS A 135 6.35 20.79 -8.05
CA LYS A 135 6.39 22.26 -8.05
C LYS A 135 5.04 22.88 -8.45
N GLY A 136 4.51 23.72 -7.56
CA GLY A 136 3.27 24.47 -7.78
C GLY A 136 1.99 23.62 -7.77
N ASN A 137 2.06 22.35 -7.34
CA ASN A 137 0.89 21.47 -7.26
C ASN A 137 0.78 20.86 -5.85
N LEU A 138 -0.18 21.35 -5.07
CA LEU A 138 -0.40 20.95 -3.68
C LEU A 138 -0.66 19.44 -3.51
N GLN A 139 -1.42 18.81 -4.41
CA GLN A 139 -1.70 17.37 -4.34
C GLN A 139 -0.42 16.56 -4.54
N LYS A 140 0.41 16.94 -5.52
CA LYS A 140 1.71 16.30 -5.74
C LYS A 140 2.69 16.56 -4.59
N GLN A 141 2.65 17.74 -3.98
CA GLN A 141 3.46 18.03 -2.79
C GLN A 141 3.03 17.15 -1.61
N LEU A 142 1.73 16.95 -1.41
CA LEU A 142 1.20 16.03 -0.41
C LEU A 142 1.60 14.57 -0.69
N ILE A 143 1.49 14.11 -1.93
CA ILE A 143 1.97 12.77 -2.31
C ILE A 143 3.49 12.64 -2.09
N SER A 144 4.25 13.70 -2.35
CA SER A 144 5.69 13.73 -2.10
C SER A 144 6.03 13.55 -0.61
N VAL A 145 5.19 14.05 0.32
CA VAL A 145 5.34 13.76 1.77
C VAL A 145 5.31 12.25 1.99
N GLY A 146 4.30 11.58 1.43
CA GLY A 146 4.14 10.14 1.48
C GLY A 146 5.29 9.34 0.90
N ILE A 147 5.78 9.76 -0.26
CA ILE A 147 6.92 9.11 -0.92
C ILE A 147 8.21 9.27 -0.12
N CYS A 148 8.47 10.46 0.44
CA CYS A 148 9.61 10.67 1.34
C CYS A 148 9.55 9.74 2.56
N ARG A 149 8.36 9.63 3.17
CA ARG A 149 8.09 8.72 4.29
C ARG A 149 8.33 7.25 3.91
N LEU A 150 7.80 6.83 2.77
CA LEU A 150 7.99 5.47 2.24
C LEU A 150 9.48 5.17 1.95
N ALA A 151 10.26 6.18 1.55
CA ALA A 151 11.70 6.05 1.30
C ALA A 151 12.58 6.16 2.57
N GLY A 152 11.98 6.15 3.76
CA GLY A 152 12.68 6.28 5.04
C GLY A 152 13.19 7.70 5.37
N ARG A 153 12.79 8.72 4.59
CA ARG A 153 13.19 10.12 4.77
C ARG A 153 12.17 10.88 5.63
N HIS A 154 11.98 10.44 6.87
CA HIS A 154 10.94 10.96 7.79
C HIS A 154 11.09 12.44 8.11
N ASP A 155 12.32 12.93 8.23
CA ASP A 155 12.59 14.36 8.45
C ASP A 155 12.17 15.17 7.22
N GLN A 156 12.51 14.72 6.01
CA GLN A 156 12.10 15.40 4.77
C GLN A 156 10.57 15.39 4.61
N ALA A 157 9.92 14.26 4.93
CA ALA A 157 8.47 14.16 4.93
C ALA A 157 7.85 15.19 5.90
N SER A 158 8.41 15.31 7.11
CA SER A 158 7.93 16.26 8.13
C SER A 158 8.19 17.72 7.76
N THR A 159 9.34 18.03 7.19
CA THR A 159 9.64 19.38 6.66
C THR A 159 8.65 19.74 5.56
N LEU A 160 8.46 18.84 4.58
CA LEU A 160 7.56 19.10 3.45
C LEU A 160 6.10 19.24 3.91
N LEU A 161 5.64 18.40 4.83
CA LEU A 161 4.29 18.54 5.39
C LEU A 161 4.13 19.91 6.07
N ASN A 162 5.13 20.36 6.82
CA ASN A 162 5.11 21.66 7.48
C ASN A 162 5.07 22.85 6.51
N THR A 163 5.59 22.73 5.28
CA THR A 163 5.51 23.82 4.29
C THR A 163 4.14 23.93 3.64
N ILE A 164 3.38 22.82 3.55
CA ILE A 164 2.08 22.79 2.88
C ILE A 164 0.88 22.73 3.83
N LYS A 165 1.08 22.49 5.14
CA LYS A 165 0.00 22.24 6.11
C LYS A 165 -1.06 23.34 6.15
N ASP A 166 -0.67 24.60 5.98
CA ASP A 166 -1.60 25.74 6.07
C ASP A 166 -2.53 25.83 4.84
N GLN A 167 -2.24 25.06 3.80
CA GLN A 167 -3.04 24.94 2.57
C GLN A 167 -3.94 23.70 2.57
N LEU A 168 -3.78 22.80 3.55
CA LEU A 168 -4.50 21.54 3.65
C LEU A 168 -5.63 21.62 4.68
N SER A 169 -6.56 20.66 4.63
CA SER A 169 -7.54 20.51 5.72
C SER A 169 -6.85 20.02 7.00
N GLY A 170 -7.37 20.41 8.15
CA GLY A 170 -6.87 19.94 9.45
C GLY A 170 -6.81 18.41 9.53
N ASP A 171 -7.84 17.72 9.03
CA ASP A 171 -7.90 16.26 9.01
C ASP A 171 -6.80 15.64 8.13
N THR A 172 -6.51 16.24 6.98
CA THR A 172 -5.40 15.77 6.12
C THR A 172 -4.07 15.94 6.84
N VAL A 173 -3.84 17.10 7.46
CA VAL A 173 -2.61 17.35 8.23
C VAL A 173 -2.47 16.35 9.38
N GLN A 174 -3.54 16.10 10.14
CA GLN A 174 -3.51 15.15 11.25
C GLN A 174 -3.29 13.71 10.77
N ASN A 175 -3.88 13.30 9.65
CA ASN A 175 -3.67 11.96 9.11
C ASN A 175 -2.21 11.73 8.68
N GLU A 176 -1.63 12.70 7.97
CA GLU A 176 -0.23 12.63 7.52
C GLU A 176 0.75 12.73 8.70
N LEU A 177 0.46 13.54 9.72
CA LEU A 177 1.24 13.58 10.96
C LEU A 177 1.22 12.21 11.67
N GLY A 178 0.04 11.61 11.81
CA GLY A 178 -0.09 10.27 12.39
C GLY A 178 0.69 9.23 11.60
N ALA A 179 0.64 9.31 10.27
CA ALA A 179 1.38 8.41 9.40
C ALA A 179 2.92 8.62 9.48
N ASN A 180 3.40 9.85 9.68
CA ASN A 180 4.81 10.12 9.96
C ASN A 180 5.23 9.56 11.33
N TYR A 181 4.43 9.76 12.39
CA TYR A 181 4.73 9.14 13.70
C TYR A 181 4.77 7.63 13.62
N TRP A 182 3.82 7.04 12.90
CA TRP A 182 3.79 5.61 12.65
C TRP A 182 5.06 5.12 11.96
N ALA A 183 5.51 5.85 10.93
CA ALA A 183 6.74 5.55 10.20
C ALA A 183 8.00 5.57 11.06
N MET A 184 8.01 6.43 12.09
CA MET A 184 9.10 6.54 13.05
C MET A 184 8.99 5.53 14.21
N GLY A 185 7.99 4.64 14.19
CA GLY A 185 7.75 3.66 15.26
C GLY A 185 7.00 4.22 16.48
N ASP A 186 6.61 5.51 16.48
CA ASP A 186 5.86 6.12 17.57
C ASP A 186 4.35 5.87 17.40
N HIS A 187 3.96 4.61 17.58
CA HIS A 187 2.58 4.15 17.37
C HIS A 187 1.59 4.83 18.34
N ALA A 188 2.03 5.24 19.53
CA ALA A 188 1.20 5.94 20.50
C ALA A 188 0.85 7.36 20.02
N LYS A 189 1.83 8.13 19.51
CA LYS A 189 1.53 9.44 18.91
C LYS A 189 0.75 9.31 17.61
N ALA A 190 0.99 8.26 16.83
CA ALA A 190 0.21 7.98 15.63
C ALA A 190 -1.28 7.80 15.97
N LEU A 191 -1.59 6.96 16.96
CA LEU A 191 -2.95 6.76 17.45
C LEU A 191 -3.55 8.08 17.97
N GLN A 192 -2.82 8.84 18.78
CA GLN A 192 -3.30 10.12 19.29
C GLN A 192 -3.65 11.12 18.17
N ALA A 193 -2.90 11.14 17.07
CA ALA A 193 -3.20 11.96 15.91
C ALA A 193 -4.47 11.47 15.21
N TRP A 194 -4.60 10.16 15.02
CA TRP A 194 -5.76 9.56 14.36
C TRP A 194 -7.04 9.61 15.20
N ASP A 195 -6.96 9.59 16.52
CA ASP A 195 -8.12 9.75 17.42
C ASP A 195 -8.78 11.12 17.33
N LYS A 196 -8.06 12.14 16.85
CA LYS A 196 -8.62 13.48 16.62
C LYS A 196 -9.45 13.59 15.35
N LEU A 197 -9.37 12.60 14.46
CA LEU A 197 -10.06 12.63 13.17
C LEU A 197 -11.55 12.31 13.30
N GLY A 198 -12.33 12.65 12.27
CA GLY A 198 -13.73 12.28 12.18
C GLY A 198 -13.97 10.80 11.85
N ALA A 199 -15.05 10.56 11.10
CA ALA A 199 -15.50 9.25 10.64
C ALA A 199 -15.10 8.96 9.18
N GLU A 200 -13.94 9.44 8.77
CA GLU A 200 -13.41 9.21 7.41
C GLU A 200 -12.82 7.80 7.26
N PRO A 201 -12.78 7.23 6.05
CA PRO A 201 -12.28 5.87 5.84
C PRO A 201 -10.83 5.68 6.31
N PHE A 202 -9.95 6.66 6.06
CA PHE A 202 -8.57 6.63 6.54
C PHE A 202 -8.47 6.67 8.07
N ALA A 203 -9.37 7.39 8.74
CA ALA A 203 -9.36 7.51 10.20
C ALA A 203 -9.69 6.15 10.84
N PHE A 204 -10.77 5.51 10.36
CA PHE A 204 -11.14 4.16 10.79
C PHE A 204 -10.04 3.15 10.51
N PHE A 205 -9.47 3.17 9.30
CA PHE A 205 -8.41 2.25 8.91
C PHE A 205 -7.19 2.39 9.83
N ASN A 206 -6.71 3.62 10.02
CA ASN A 206 -5.47 3.88 10.74
C ASN A 206 -5.61 3.66 12.25
N ARG A 207 -6.77 3.97 12.85
CA ARG A 207 -7.09 3.57 14.23
C ARG A 207 -7.08 2.06 14.38
N GLY A 208 -7.73 1.35 13.46
CA GLY A 208 -7.76 -0.10 13.46
C GLY A 208 -6.37 -0.70 13.42
N LEU A 209 -5.54 -0.22 12.49
CA LEU A 209 -4.14 -0.60 12.39
C LEU A 209 -3.35 -0.33 13.70
N ALA A 210 -3.53 0.84 14.31
CA ALA A 210 -2.88 1.18 15.57
C ALA A 210 -3.34 0.28 16.73
N HIS A 211 -4.62 -0.01 16.83
CA HIS A 211 -5.15 -0.90 17.87
C HIS A 211 -4.67 -2.34 17.69
N LEU A 212 -4.51 -2.84 16.45
CA LEU A 212 -3.85 -4.15 16.22
C LEU A 212 -2.43 -4.15 16.77
N ARG A 213 -1.66 -3.11 16.47
CA ARG A 213 -0.28 -2.98 16.95
C ARG A 213 -0.17 -2.92 18.47
N LEU A 214 -1.20 -2.40 19.14
CA LEU A 214 -1.30 -2.35 20.60
C LEU A 214 -1.94 -3.60 21.23
N GLY A 215 -2.28 -4.63 20.43
CA GLY A 215 -2.92 -5.86 20.92
C GLY A 215 -4.39 -5.69 21.32
N GLN A 216 -5.04 -4.62 20.89
CA GLN A 216 -6.45 -4.32 21.18
C GLN A 216 -7.36 -4.78 20.05
N GLU A 217 -7.30 -6.08 19.73
CA GLU A 217 -7.91 -6.70 18.54
C GLU A 217 -9.39 -6.39 18.37
N LYS A 218 -10.19 -6.48 19.44
CA LYS A 218 -11.64 -6.20 19.37
C LYS A 218 -11.90 -4.78 18.85
N ILE A 219 -11.22 -3.79 19.41
CA ILE A 219 -11.37 -2.38 18.99
C ILE A 219 -10.87 -2.24 17.56
N ALA A 220 -9.76 -2.89 17.23
CA ALA A 220 -9.18 -2.82 15.91
C ALA A 220 -10.12 -3.35 14.82
N PHE A 221 -10.72 -4.51 15.03
CA PHE A 221 -11.64 -5.14 14.09
C PHE A 221 -12.89 -4.30 13.87
N GLU A 222 -13.46 -3.71 14.93
CA GLU A 222 -14.59 -2.78 14.80
C GLU A 222 -14.23 -1.55 13.94
N GLN A 223 -13.01 -1.02 14.08
CA GLN A 223 -12.54 0.13 13.30
C GLN A 223 -12.26 -0.26 11.84
N LEU A 224 -11.57 -1.39 11.61
CA LEU A 224 -11.27 -1.89 10.26
C LEU A 224 -12.53 -2.30 9.50
N GLN A 225 -13.54 -2.84 10.19
CA GLN A 225 -14.84 -3.14 9.61
C GLN A 225 -15.48 -1.87 9.04
N LYS A 226 -15.58 -0.81 9.85
CA LYS A 226 -16.09 0.49 9.41
C LYS A 226 -15.30 1.06 8.23
N ALA A 227 -13.97 0.91 8.23
CA ALA A 227 -13.16 1.31 7.10
C ALA A 227 -13.53 0.53 5.82
N SER A 228 -13.64 -0.80 5.92
CA SER A 228 -13.97 -1.66 4.77
C SER A 228 -15.37 -1.41 4.21
N GLU A 229 -16.33 -0.99 5.04
CA GLU A 229 -17.68 -0.60 4.62
C GLU A 229 -17.69 0.71 3.80
N LEU A 230 -16.75 1.62 4.06
CA LEU A 230 -16.65 2.92 3.39
C LEU A 230 -15.70 2.94 2.20
N ILE A 231 -14.71 2.05 2.16
CA ILE A 231 -13.75 1.95 1.05
C ILE A 231 -14.35 1.07 -0.05
N PRO A 232 -14.37 1.53 -1.32
CA PRO A 232 -14.86 0.72 -2.43
C PRO A 232 -14.16 -0.63 -2.52
N SER A 233 -14.92 -1.71 -2.75
CA SER A 233 -14.39 -3.07 -2.88
C SER A 233 -13.45 -3.28 -4.07
N SER A 234 -13.33 -2.29 -4.97
CA SER A 234 -12.37 -2.26 -6.07
C SER A 234 -11.01 -1.63 -5.70
N SER A 235 -10.84 -1.14 -4.47
CA SER A 235 -9.56 -0.59 -3.99
C SER A 235 -8.78 -1.65 -3.21
N GLY A 236 -7.46 -1.68 -3.38
CA GLY A 236 -6.59 -2.54 -2.58
C GLY A 236 -6.70 -2.25 -1.07
N TRP A 237 -7.06 -1.01 -0.69
CA TRP A 237 -7.23 -0.63 0.71
C TRP A 237 -8.41 -1.33 1.39
N HIS A 238 -9.49 -1.61 0.64
CA HIS A 238 -10.60 -2.42 1.15
C HIS A 238 -10.12 -3.83 1.47
N HIS A 239 -9.39 -4.46 0.55
CA HIS A 239 -8.85 -5.80 0.76
C HIS A 239 -7.85 -5.86 1.91
N LEU A 240 -6.99 -4.84 2.05
CA LEU A 240 -6.07 -4.76 3.19
C LEU A 240 -6.80 -4.59 4.52
N ALA A 241 -7.88 -3.79 4.56
CA ALA A 241 -8.70 -3.64 5.76
C ALA A 241 -9.36 -4.97 6.17
N VAL A 242 -9.86 -5.74 5.20
CA VAL A 242 -10.44 -7.07 5.44
C VAL A 242 -9.37 -8.06 5.90
N LEU A 243 -8.19 -8.05 5.28
CA LEU A 243 -7.07 -8.91 5.66
C LEU A 243 -6.68 -8.70 7.13
N TYR A 244 -6.56 -7.44 7.56
CA TYR A 244 -6.25 -7.11 8.95
C TYR A 244 -7.34 -7.50 9.95
N GLN A 245 -8.61 -7.67 9.53
CA GLN A 245 -9.68 -8.19 10.40
C GLN A 245 -9.57 -9.70 10.64
N SER A 246 -8.94 -10.43 9.72
CA SER A 246 -8.79 -11.89 9.77
C SER A 246 -7.43 -12.35 10.27
N SER A 247 -6.57 -11.41 10.67
CA SER A 247 -5.18 -11.67 11.09
C SER A 247 -5.08 -12.04 12.57
#